data_AF-A0A6P1ZCN5-F1
#
_entry.id   AF-A0A6P1ZCN5-F1
#
_cell.length_a   1.000
_cell.length_b   1.000
_cell.length_c   1.000
_cell.angle_alpha   90.00
_cell.angle_beta   90.00
_cell.angle_gamma   90.00
#
_symmetry.space_group_name_H-M   'P 1'
#
loop_
_entity.id
_entity.type
_entity.pdbx_description
1 polymer ?
#
loop_
_entity_poly.entity_id
_entity_poly.type
_entity_poly.pdbx_seq_one_letter_code
_entity_poly.pdbx_strand_id
1 'polypeptide(L)'
;SQQADPANNTEPACKTAAASAHIEAPQIPVVKGEEVTVKTPLYTSVFNSAGGILGQFTLHKYKETIEPDSPDVELIGSAVVKGLMGMLRNRKSNWAIGSWGWATDINGTPVKSVDVYAENTKPIVFTGEEAGIRIKRVFSFDAATYLVREQVHLVNTGDQPVGGNLRFTLASS
;
A
#
# COMPACT_ATOMS: atom_id res chain seq x y z
N SER A 1 -36.17 68.07 -2.00
CA SER A 1 -35.77 67.09 -0.97
C SER A 1 -36.26 65.72 -1.43
N GLN A 2 -35.35 64.90 -1.95
CA GLN A 2 -34.90 63.61 -1.35
C GLN A 2 -36.06 62.59 -1.34
N GLN A 3 -35.97 61.43 -2.02
CA GLN A 3 -35.03 60.36 -1.67
C GLN A 3 -34.89 59.33 -2.82
N ALA A 4 -33.68 58.80 -3.00
CA ALA A 4 -33.33 57.67 -3.86
C ALA A 4 -33.28 56.36 -3.05
N ASP A 5 -33.61 55.26 -3.74
CA ASP A 5 -33.39 53.82 -3.49
C ASP A 5 -33.81 53.17 -2.16
N PRO A 6 -34.19 51.88 -2.25
CA PRO A 6 -33.23 50.88 -1.82
C PRO A 6 -32.94 49.82 -2.90
N ALA A 7 -31.65 49.62 -3.15
CA ALA A 7 -31.11 48.45 -3.80
C ALA A 7 -31.49 47.19 -3.00
N ASN A 8 -32.21 46.27 -3.64
CA ASN A 8 -32.56 44.99 -3.07
C ASN A 8 -31.39 44.00 -3.28
N ASN A 9 -30.56 43.84 -2.25
CA ASN A 9 -29.64 42.72 -2.14
C ASN A 9 -30.47 41.44 -1.97
N THR A 10 -30.39 40.52 -2.93
CA THR A 10 -30.79 39.13 -2.69
C THR A 10 -29.79 38.22 -3.39
N GLU A 11 -28.75 37.88 -2.65
CA GLU A 11 -27.85 36.76 -2.91
C GLU A 11 -28.59 35.48 -2.47
N PRO A 12 -28.87 34.50 -3.35
CA PRO A 12 -29.39 33.21 -2.90
C PRO A 12 -28.25 32.35 -2.38
N ALA A 13 -28.38 32.00 -1.11
CA ALA A 13 -27.49 31.17 -0.33
C ALA A 13 -27.06 29.87 -1.03
N CYS A 14 -25.77 29.57 -0.91
CA CYS A 14 -25.19 28.25 -1.08
C CYS A 14 -25.94 27.23 -0.20
N LYS A 15 -26.77 26.38 -0.81
CA LYS A 15 -27.26 25.15 -0.16
C LYS A 15 -27.64 24.11 -1.19
N THR A 16 -26.68 23.26 -1.54
CA THR A 16 -26.93 21.83 -1.71
C THR A 16 -25.67 21.11 -1.26
N ALA A 17 -25.62 20.76 0.03
CA ALA A 17 -24.71 19.76 0.53
C ALA A 17 -25.07 18.46 -0.19
N ALA A 18 -24.18 18.01 -1.08
CA ALA A 18 -24.28 16.70 -1.68
C ALA A 18 -24.31 15.66 -0.55
N ALA A 19 -25.37 14.86 -0.50
CA ALA A 19 -25.45 13.70 0.37
C ALA A 19 -24.23 12.81 0.05
N SER A 20 -23.34 12.67 1.02
CA SER A 20 -22.21 11.74 0.93
C SER A 20 -22.80 10.34 0.91
N ALA A 21 -22.89 9.73 -0.26
CA ALA A 21 -23.20 8.31 -0.37
C ALA A 21 -22.08 7.57 0.36
N HIS A 22 -22.41 7.00 1.53
CA HIS A 22 -21.56 6.08 2.25
C HIS A 22 -21.38 4.86 1.34
N ILE A 23 -20.30 4.83 0.56
CA ILE A 23 -19.89 3.59 -0.12
C ILE A 23 -19.42 2.69 1.01
N GLU A 24 -20.30 1.81 1.49
CA GLU A 24 -19.95 0.76 2.43
C GLU A 24 -18.91 -0.12 1.74
N ALA A 25 -17.64 0.18 2.00
CA ALA A 25 -16.58 -0.53 1.33
C ALA A 25 -16.46 -1.95 1.94
N PRO A 26 -16.24 -2.99 1.12
CA PRO A 26 -16.38 -4.38 1.54
C PRO A 26 -15.58 -4.71 2.80
N GLN A 27 -16.17 -5.53 3.67
CA GLN A 27 -15.50 -6.04 4.85
C GLN A 27 -14.28 -6.89 4.43
N ILE A 28 -13.13 -6.65 5.05
CA ILE A 28 -11.94 -7.48 4.88
C ILE A 28 -11.85 -8.45 6.06
N PRO A 29 -11.66 -9.76 5.82
CA PRO A 29 -11.36 -10.70 6.90
C PRO A 29 -9.98 -10.38 7.48
N VAL A 30 -9.90 -10.18 8.80
CA VAL A 30 -8.64 -9.84 9.47
C VAL A 30 -7.82 -11.10 9.74
N VAL A 31 -6.56 -11.10 9.33
CA VAL A 31 -5.66 -12.25 9.43
C VAL A 31 -4.38 -11.88 10.16
N LYS A 32 -3.71 -12.89 10.74
CA LYS A 32 -2.31 -12.72 11.14
C LYS A 32 -1.47 -12.55 9.88
N GLY A 33 -0.51 -11.62 9.90
CA GLY A 33 0.41 -11.42 8.79
C GLY A 33 1.14 -12.70 8.40
N GLU A 34 0.96 -13.10 7.14
CA GLU A 34 1.62 -14.22 6.48
C GLU A 34 2.63 -13.72 5.43
N GLU A 35 3.65 -14.53 5.15
CA GLU A 35 4.59 -14.30 4.06
C GLU A 35 3.93 -14.49 2.68
N VAL A 36 4.30 -13.63 1.75
CA VAL A 36 3.84 -13.63 0.36
C VAL A 36 5.06 -13.53 -0.55
N THR A 37 5.36 -14.59 -1.27
CA THR A 37 6.54 -14.68 -2.14
C THR A 37 6.22 -14.19 -3.55
N VAL A 38 7.11 -13.39 -4.12
CA VAL A 38 7.08 -13.02 -5.54
C VAL A 38 8.38 -13.49 -6.18
N LYS A 39 8.27 -14.27 -7.25
CA LYS A 39 9.41 -14.80 -7.98
C LYS A 39 9.45 -14.21 -9.38
N THR A 40 10.61 -13.71 -9.76
CA THR A 40 10.90 -13.21 -11.10
C THR A 40 12.20 -13.86 -11.59
N PRO A 41 12.54 -13.76 -12.89
CA PRO A 41 13.85 -14.21 -13.37
C PRO A 41 15.04 -13.48 -12.75
N LEU A 42 14.84 -12.25 -12.24
CA LEU A 42 15.93 -11.38 -11.77
C LEU A 42 16.05 -11.33 -10.25
N TYR A 43 14.95 -11.55 -9.54
CA TYR A 43 14.91 -11.48 -8.08
C TYR A 43 13.74 -12.29 -7.49
N THR A 44 13.90 -12.67 -6.23
CA THR A 44 12.83 -13.18 -5.37
C THR A 44 12.61 -12.20 -4.23
N SER A 45 11.36 -11.83 -3.96
CA SER A 45 11.02 -10.96 -2.84
C SER A 45 9.95 -11.58 -1.95
N VAL A 46 10.04 -11.36 -0.64
CA VAL A 46 9.05 -11.84 0.33
C VAL A 46 8.45 -10.64 1.05
N PHE A 47 7.13 -10.51 0.98
CA PHE A 47 6.36 -9.48 1.68
C PHE A 47 5.61 -10.09 2.86
N ASN A 48 5.34 -9.30 3.89
CA ASN A 48 4.38 -9.65 4.92
C ASN A 48 3.01 -9.02 4.59
N SER A 49 1.96 -9.83 4.56
CA SER A 49 0.59 -9.39 4.28
C SER A 49 0.03 -8.42 5.33
N ALA A 50 0.54 -8.44 6.56
CA ALA A 50 0.33 -7.35 7.51
C ALA A 50 1.18 -6.15 7.10
N GLY A 51 0.52 -5.12 6.59
CA GLY A 51 1.16 -3.87 6.20
C GLY A 51 1.69 -3.85 4.78
N GLY A 52 1.89 -4.99 4.11
CA GLY A 52 2.56 -5.06 2.81
C GLY A 52 4.02 -4.62 2.91
N ILE A 53 4.73 -5.06 3.94
CA ILE A 53 6.14 -4.69 4.19
C ILE A 53 7.08 -5.69 3.53
N LEU A 54 8.18 -5.21 2.99
CA LEU A 54 9.22 -6.05 2.39
C LEU A 54 10.08 -6.68 3.49
N GLY A 55 10.21 -8.00 3.45
CA GLY A 55 11.02 -8.80 4.38
C GLY A 55 12.29 -9.36 3.76
N GLN A 56 12.27 -9.74 2.48
CA GLN A 56 13.42 -10.27 1.74
C GLN A 56 13.40 -9.78 0.29
N PHE A 57 14.57 -9.60 -0.30
CA PHE A 57 14.80 -9.23 -1.70
C PHE A 57 16.14 -9.80 -2.19
N THR A 58 16.11 -11.02 -2.70
CA THR A 58 17.26 -11.75 -3.25
C THR A 58 17.46 -11.45 -4.74
N LEU A 59 18.68 -11.14 -5.17
CA LEU A 59 19.02 -10.81 -6.57
C LEU A 59 19.75 -11.95 -7.29
N HIS A 60 19.13 -12.56 -8.29
CA HIS A 60 19.64 -13.77 -8.96
C HIS A 60 20.84 -13.56 -9.90
N LYS A 61 21.15 -12.30 -10.24
CA LYS A 61 22.30 -11.95 -11.11
C LYS A 61 23.51 -11.42 -10.35
N TYR A 62 23.43 -11.35 -9.03
CA TYR A 62 24.48 -10.81 -8.18
C TYR A 62 24.85 -11.84 -7.14
N LYS A 63 26.16 -12.07 -6.99
CA LYS A 63 26.71 -13.04 -6.06
C LYS A 63 27.41 -12.32 -4.92
N GLU A 64 27.36 -12.91 -3.72
CA GLU A 64 28.03 -12.32 -2.55
C GLU A 64 29.56 -12.30 -2.69
N THR A 65 30.11 -13.27 -3.43
CA THR A 65 31.55 -13.46 -3.67
C THR A 65 31.83 -13.90 -5.12
N ILE A 66 33.11 -14.01 -5.49
CA ILE A 66 33.54 -14.51 -6.81
C ILE A 66 33.57 -16.03 -6.92
N GLU A 67 33.27 -16.74 -5.82
CA GLU A 67 33.33 -18.20 -5.80
C GLU A 67 32.23 -18.81 -6.69
N PRO A 68 32.49 -19.93 -7.38
CA PRO A 68 31.52 -20.53 -8.30
C PRO A 68 30.16 -20.86 -7.68
N ASP A 69 30.14 -21.24 -6.40
CA ASP A 69 28.94 -21.64 -5.66
C ASP A 69 28.45 -20.54 -4.69
N SER A 70 28.87 -19.30 -4.93
CA SER A 70 28.49 -18.16 -4.10
C SER A 70 26.96 -17.96 -4.10
N PRO A 71 26.34 -17.70 -2.93
CA PRO A 71 24.91 -17.40 -2.85
C PRO A 71 24.55 -16.12 -3.60
N ASP A 72 23.29 -16.00 -3.97
CA ASP A 72 22.72 -14.77 -4.51
C ASP A 72 22.74 -13.66 -3.45
N VAL A 73 22.94 -12.41 -3.86
CA VAL A 73 22.90 -11.26 -2.95
C VAL A 73 21.50 -11.06 -2.39
N GLU A 74 21.37 -11.10 -1.07
CA GLU A 74 20.17 -10.69 -0.34
C GLU A 74 20.28 -9.21 0.07
N LEU A 75 19.47 -8.33 -0.54
CA LEU A 75 19.53 -6.90 -0.27
C LEU A 75 18.99 -6.52 1.11
N ILE A 76 18.10 -7.35 1.65
CA ILE A 76 17.54 -7.13 2.97
C ILE A 76 18.35 -8.00 3.94
N GLY A 77 19.42 -7.43 4.50
CA GLY A 77 20.30 -8.15 5.42
C GLY A 77 19.55 -8.83 6.58
N SER A 78 20.19 -9.82 7.19
CA SER A 78 19.62 -10.66 8.28
C SER A 78 19.12 -9.89 9.51
N ALA A 79 19.53 -8.63 9.63
CA ALA A 79 18.94 -7.66 10.53
C ALA A 79 18.11 -6.66 9.70
N VAL A 80 16.77 -6.74 9.75
CA VAL A 80 16.00 -5.92 10.70
C VAL A 80 14.48 -6.05 10.45
N VAL A 81 13.77 -6.19 11.57
CA VAL A 81 12.38 -5.81 11.86
C VAL A 81 12.12 -4.32 11.58
N LYS A 82 12.28 -3.84 10.33
CA LYS A 82 12.34 -2.39 10.01
C LYS A 82 11.10 -1.85 9.31
N GLY A 83 10.18 -2.73 8.90
CA GLY A 83 9.05 -2.33 8.06
C GLY A 83 9.55 -1.62 6.79
N LEU A 84 10.47 -2.27 6.07
CA LEU A 84 10.94 -1.79 4.77
C LEU A 84 9.77 -1.71 3.80
N MET A 85 9.77 -0.67 2.96
CA MET A 85 8.61 -0.32 2.13
C MET A 85 7.34 -0.27 2.99
N GLY A 86 7.46 0.22 4.21
CA GLY A 86 6.35 0.37 5.14
C GLY A 86 5.72 1.75 5.04
N MET A 87 4.60 1.90 5.74
CA MET A 87 3.88 3.17 5.80
C MET A 87 3.60 3.52 7.26
N LEU A 88 3.77 4.79 7.59
CA LEU A 88 3.37 5.35 8.88
C LEU A 88 2.27 6.35 8.69
N ARG A 89 1.19 6.16 9.45
CA ARG A 89 0.13 7.14 9.61
C ARG A 89 0.19 7.71 11.01
N ASN A 90 0.25 9.03 11.14
CA ASN A 90 0.34 9.70 12.44
C ASN A 90 1.48 9.16 13.35
N ARG A 91 2.61 8.79 12.72
CA ARG A 91 3.82 8.20 13.36
C ARG A 91 3.64 6.78 13.91
N LYS A 92 2.52 6.11 13.60
CA LYS A 92 2.29 4.71 13.92
C LYS A 92 2.43 3.87 12.65
N SER A 93 3.09 2.73 12.76
CA SER A 93 3.34 1.86 11.61
C SER A 93 2.11 1.03 11.26
N ASN A 94 1.79 0.98 9.97
CA ASN A 94 0.60 0.31 9.49
C ASN A 94 0.61 -1.21 9.78
N TRP A 95 1.79 -1.84 9.86
CA TRP A 95 1.96 -3.25 10.23
C TRP A 95 1.81 -3.54 11.73
N ALA A 96 1.80 -2.53 12.60
CA ALA A 96 1.68 -2.73 14.06
C ALA A 96 0.31 -2.37 14.64
N ILE A 97 -0.46 -1.53 13.96
CA ILE A 97 -1.71 -0.96 14.51
C ILE A 97 -2.94 -1.13 13.63
N GLY A 98 -2.78 -1.59 12.38
CA GLY A 98 -3.89 -1.83 11.46
C GLY A 98 -4.36 -3.27 11.47
N SER A 99 -5.62 -3.49 11.09
CA SER A 99 -6.16 -4.80 10.76
C SER A 99 -5.93 -5.07 9.28
N TRP A 100 -5.30 -6.20 8.93
CA TRP A 100 -4.96 -6.53 7.55
C TRP A 100 -5.62 -7.84 7.12
N GLY A 101 -6.02 -7.90 5.86
CA GLY A 101 -6.49 -9.14 5.23
C GLY A 101 -5.37 -9.90 4.51
N TRP A 102 -5.74 -11.01 3.87
CA TRP A 102 -4.82 -11.73 2.98
C TRP A 102 -4.33 -10.83 1.84
N ALA A 103 -3.14 -11.12 1.34
CA ALA A 103 -2.74 -10.60 0.04
C ALA A 103 -3.61 -11.20 -1.05
N THR A 104 -3.93 -10.39 -2.05
CA THR A 104 -4.78 -10.80 -3.18
C THR A 104 -4.16 -10.41 -4.51
N ASP A 105 -4.61 -11.04 -5.59
CA ASP A 105 -4.41 -10.49 -6.94
C ASP A 105 -5.29 -9.25 -7.17
N ILE A 106 -5.22 -8.64 -8.35
CA ILE A 106 -6.04 -7.46 -8.67
C ILE A 106 -7.56 -7.71 -8.65
N ASN A 107 -7.98 -8.97 -8.79
CA ASN A 107 -9.37 -9.39 -8.79
C ASN A 107 -9.87 -9.76 -7.39
N GLY A 108 -9.02 -9.68 -6.36
CA GLY A 108 -9.38 -10.01 -4.98
C GLY A 108 -9.22 -11.49 -4.62
N THR A 109 -8.58 -12.29 -5.47
CA THR A 109 -8.30 -13.71 -5.17
C THR A 109 -7.09 -13.81 -4.23
N PRO A 110 -7.18 -14.51 -3.08
CA PRO A 110 -6.05 -14.67 -2.17
C PRO A 110 -4.83 -15.31 -2.84
N VAL A 111 -3.63 -14.78 -2.56
CA VAL A 111 -2.36 -15.29 -3.08
C VAL A 111 -1.32 -15.42 -1.97
N LYS A 112 -0.50 -16.48 -2.04
CA LYS A 112 0.66 -16.70 -1.17
C LYS A 112 1.99 -16.70 -1.93
N SER A 113 1.95 -17.04 -3.22
CA SER A 113 3.09 -16.98 -4.11
C SER A 113 2.64 -16.51 -5.48
N VAL A 114 3.44 -15.66 -6.12
CA VAL A 114 3.19 -15.17 -7.48
C VAL A 114 4.46 -15.32 -8.28
N ASP A 115 4.40 -16.09 -9.37
CA ASP A 115 5.46 -16.12 -10.35
C ASP A 115 5.20 -15.11 -11.46
N VAL A 116 6.17 -14.27 -11.75
CA VAL A 116 6.13 -13.26 -12.80
C VAL A 116 7.11 -13.69 -13.89
N TYR A 117 6.58 -14.06 -15.05
CA TYR A 117 7.37 -14.56 -16.19
C TYR A 117 7.10 -13.71 -17.43
N ALA A 118 8.07 -13.69 -18.36
CA ALA A 118 8.10 -12.87 -19.58
C ALA A 118 8.02 -11.35 -19.29
N GLU A 119 7.85 -10.49 -20.30
CA GLU A 119 7.72 -9.03 -20.13
C GLU A 119 6.36 -8.61 -19.52
N ASN A 120 5.86 -9.39 -18.57
CA ASN A 120 4.61 -9.13 -17.87
C ASN A 120 4.87 -8.37 -16.57
N THR A 121 3.91 -7.53 -16.21
CA THR A 121 3.77 -6.97 -14.87
C THR A 121 2.68 -7.73 -14.12
N LYS A 122 2.92 -8.15 -12.87
CA LYS A 122 1.88 -8.74 -12.02
C LYS A 122 1.66 -7.92 -10.74
N PRO A 123 0.42 -7.48 -10.46
CA PRO A 123 0.09 -6.79 -9.23
C PRO A 123 -0.24 -7.75 -8.07
N ILE A 124 0.15 -7.36 -6.86
CA ILE A 124 -0.35 -7.91 -5.60
C ILE A 124 -0.96 -6.76 -4.79
N VAL A 125 -2.10 -7.04 -4.17
CA VAL A 125 -2.88 -6.09 -3.40
C VAL A 125 -2.87 -6.48 -1.92
N PHE A 126 -2.47 -5.55 -1.07
CA PHE A 126 -2.59 -5.63 0.38
C PHE A 126 -3.66 -4.64 0.84
N THR A 127 -4.67 -5.15 1.54
CA THR A 127 -5.76 -4.31 2.06
C THR A 127 -5.78 -4.38 3.59
N GLY A 128 -5.85 -3.22 4.22
CA GLY A 128 -5.96 -3.09 5.65
C GLY A 128 -6.83 -1.92 6.06
N GLU A 129 -7.13 -1.84 7.35
CA GLU A 129 -7.94 -0.79 7.94
C GLU A 129 -7.31 -0.28 9.23
N GLU A 130 -7.37 1.04 9.39
CA GLU A 130 -6.89 1.71 10.58
C GLU A 130 -7.74 2.96 10.84
N ALA A 131 -8.42 3.00 11.99
CA ALA A 131 -9.13 4.18 12.48
C ALA A 131 -10.05 4.84 11.43
N GLY A 132 -10.89 4.04 10.76
CA GLY A 132 -11.86 4.51 9.76
C GLY A 132 -11.26 4.84 8.40
N ILE A 133 -10.01 4.47 8.15
CA ILE A 133 -9.38 4.55 6.83
C ILE A 133 -9.12 3.14 6.30
N ARG A 134 -9.69 2.82 5.14
CA ARG A 134 -9.28 1.65 4.36
C ARG A 134 -8.08 1.98 3.50
N ILE A 135 -7.06 1.15 3.62
CA ILE A 135 -5.77 1.28 2.96
C ILE A 135 -5.66 0.14 1.95
N LYS A 136 -5.48 0.48 0.68
CA LYS A 136 -5.18 -0.49 -0.38
C LYS A 136 -3.80 -0.17 -0.96
N ARG A 137 -2.83 -1.04 -0.77
CA ARG A 137 -1.48 -0.95 -1.35
C ARG A 137 -1.38 -1.94 -2.51
N VAL A 138 -1.04 -1.46 -3.69
CA VAL A 138 -0.88 -2.27 -4.90
C VAL A 138 0.58 -2.26 -5.32
N PHE A 139 1.23 -3.41 -5.25
CA PHE A 139 2.61 -3.60 -5.69
C PHE A 139 2.64 -4.29 -7.04
N SER A 140 3.23 -3.66 -8.04
CA SER A 140 3.37 -4.20 -9.39
C SER A 140 4.81 -4.58 -9.65
N PHE A 141 5.02 -5.85 -9.98
CA PHE A 141 6.34 -6.46 -10.18
C PHE A 141 6.60 -6.68 -11.65
N ASP A 142 7.73 -6.22 -12.13
CA ASP A 142 8.18 -6.36 -13.52
C ASP A 142 9.23 -7.46 -13.62
N ALA A 143 9.03 -8.44 -14.50
CA ALA A 143 9.94 -9.57 -14.63
C ALA A 143 11.20 -9.29 -15.48
N ALA A 144 11.22 -8.19 -16.23
CA ALA A 144 12.36 -7.78 -17.06
C ALA A 144 13.29 -6.78 -16.35
N THR A 145 12.85 -6.19 -15.23
CA THR A 145 13.62 -5.19 -14.48
C THR A 145 13.62 -5.49 -12.97
N TYR A 146 14.36 -4.70 -12.18
CA TYR A 146 14.31 -4.74 -10.71
C TYR A 146 13.24 -3.81 -10.12
N LEU A 147 12.39 -3.21 -10.97
CA LEU A 147 11.44 -2.20 -10.53
C LEU A 147 10.22 -2.83 -9.85
N VAL A 148 9.93 -2.37 -8.64
CA VAL A 148 8.67 -2.62 -7.94
C VAL A 148 7.93 -1.30 -7.79
N ARG A 149 6.76 -1.20 -8.43
CA ARG A 149 5.92 0.01 -8.33
C ARG A 149 4.89 -0.17 -7.23
N GLU A 150 4.80 0.81 -6.34
CA GLU A 150 3.74 0.89 -5.35
C GLU A 150 2.69 1.95 -5.73
N GLN A 151 1.40 1.63 -5.55
CA GLN A 151 0.30 2.59 -5.52
C GLN A 151 -0.48 2.43 -4.21
N VAL A 152 -0.76 3.54 -3.53
CA VAL A 152 -1.55 3.54 -2.29
C VAL A 152 -2.85 4.30 -2.48
N HIS A 153 -3.95 3.63 -2.16
CA HIS A 153 -5.27 4.24 -2.07
C HIS A 153 -5.70 4.29 -0.62
N LEU A 154 -6.15 5.47 -0.18
CA LEU A 154 -6.73 5.71 1.13
C LEU A 154 -8.19 6.10 0.94
N VAL A 155 -9.08 5.36 1.56
CA VAL A 155 -10.53 5.61 1.52
C VAL A 155 -11.00 5.88 2.93
N ASN A 156 -11.57 7.06 3.17
CA ASN A 156 -12.27 7.34 4.42
C ASN A 156 -13.58 6.55 4.43
N THR A 157 -13.73 5.62 5.36
CA THR A 157 -14.91 4.77 5.51
C THR A 157 -15.81 5.24 6.66
N GLY A 158 -15.46 6.34 7.32
CA GLY A 158 -16.26 6.97 8.36
C GLY A 158 -16.95 8.25 7.89
N ASP A 159 -17.84 8.78 8.73
CA ASP A 159 -18.67 9.95 8.39
C ASP A 159 -18.05 11.28 8.79
N GLN A 160 -16.85 11.26 9.37
CA GLN A 160 -16.11 12.45 9.79
C GLN A 160 -14.86 12.64 8.91
N PRO A 161 -14.48 13.89 8.59
CA PRO A 161 -13.21 14.17 7.93
C PRO A 161 -12.04 13.61 8.72
N VAL A 162 -11.08 13.01 8.02
CA VAL A 162 -9.88 12.42 8.62
C VAL A 162 -8.66 13.19 8.14
N GLY A 163 -7.92 13.77 9.10
CA GLY A 163 -6.64 14.44 8.86
C GLY A 163 -5.46 13.67 9.46
N GLY A 164 -4.26 13.95 8.96
CA GLY A 164 -3.04 13.36 9.51
C GLY A 164 -1.85 13.45 8.58
N ASN A 165 -0.75 12.83 9.00
CA ASN A 165 0.44 12.68 8.18
C ASN A 165 0.58 11.25 7.66
N LEU A 166 1.02 11.13 6.41
CA LEU A 166 1.45 9.89 5.79
C LEU A 166 2.96 9.94 5.56
N ARG A 167 3.68 8.86 5.86
CA ARG A 167 5.10 8.71 5.57
C ARG A 167 5.38 7.32 5.03
N PHE A 168 6.31 7.23 4.10
CA PHE A 168 6.81 5.97 3.57
C PHE A 168 8.23 5.72 4.08
N THR A 169 8.58 4.46 4.34
CA THR A 169 9.92 4.06 4.80
C THR A 169 10.63 3.24 3.74
N LEU A 170 11.81 3.71 3.35
CA LEU A 170 12.80 2.99 2.55
C LEU A 170 14.12 3.14 3.31
N ALA A 171 14.52 2.11 4.07
CA ALA A 171 15.76 2.12 4.80
C ALA A 171 16.47 0.78 4.61
N SER A 172 17.44 0.76 3.70
CA SER A 172 18.44 -0.30 3.59
C SER A 172 19.60 0.04 4.53
N SER A 173 20.14 -0.96 5.23
CA SER A 173 21.26 -0.84 6.17
C SER A 173 22.60 -1.01 5.49
#